data_AF-A0A673WPP7-F1
#
_entry.id   AF-A0A673WPP7-F1
#
_cell.length_a   1.000
_cell.length_b   1.000
_cell.length_c   1.000
_cell.angle_alpha   90.00
_cell.angle_beta   90.00
_cell.angle_gamma   90.00
#
_symmetry.space_group_name_H-M   'P 1'
#
loop_
_entity.id
_entity.type
_entity.pdbx_description
1 polymer ?
#
loop_
_entity_poly.entity_id
_entity_poly.type
_entity_poly.pdbx_seq_one_letter_code
_entity_poly.pdbx_strand_id
1 'polypeptide(L)'
;INVATLQFSFLSIVLQALLSSSRGSLEPYDLLYNNAVDAFYRSDYKDVVRYMEGALSSYAEVRQTKVRCRLRCQDQHPFDSVTMDLQFFDVVLRRSNCQNECVEEKVGTQSMHKVSEDVNQDFQRRIPYNYLQLAYQKLKQLDKAAAAAHTYFQANPEHVEMDQNLEQYKALEGTDQDHFVDREARPHQMSFSAGVKLYDSADYKGAIAQFEEALQEYYKADVECRALCQGPQRFEEQDHVLYRYSLYELVSDHFTQALHCEHECVRDLSTRPGRLSPMENYLPLHYDYLQFAYFQMNMVEEAMECAQSYLLFHEGDEFMTENVEYYREAVVNTLPSSSVLVCVFVCVCTVGGPLVYDSVRLVQNSKALNGTQRVLLDDVISVDECAELTNLTVTMAGDGYRGKMSPHTPNERFEGATVLKTLQYGYEGRVPLKSARLFYDASERARRIIESYFLLNSTLHFSYTHLVCRTAIAGQQDHRNDLSHPIHADNCLLDPEANECWKEPPAYTYRDYSALLYLNGDFEGGEFIFTEMDAKTVTAQVKPKCGRMVGFSSGGENPHGVRAVTRGQRCAVALWFTLDPLFRELERLQADEVMQALDNQSSQSQWDTSLNINPKDEL
;
A
#
# COMPACT_ATOMS: atom_id res chain seq x y z
N ILE A 1 51.41 15.85 -45.47
CA ILE A 1 50.27 14.99 -45.07
C ILE A 1 50.83 14.03 -44.03
N ASN A 2 50.57 14.33 -42.76
CA ASN A 2 51.33 13.80 -41.62
C ASN A 2 50.95 12.35 -41.31
N VAL A 3 51.96 11.53 -41.08
CA VAL A 3 51.86 10.12 -40.67
C VAL A 3 51.03 9.95 -39.38
N ALA A 4 50.97 10.99 -38.55
CA ALA A 4 50.17 11.03 -37.33
C ALA A 4 48.65 10.98 -37.58
N THR A 5 48.12 11.63 -38.62
CA THR A 5 46.68 11.59 -38.92
C THR A 5 46.22 10.26 -39.51
N LEU A 6 47.12 9.51 -40.17
CA LEU A 6 46.83 8.15 -40.63
C LEU A 6 46.84 7.14 -39.47
N GLN A 7 47.70 7.34 -38.46
CA GLN A 7 47.75 6.49 -37.27
C GLN A 7 46.51 6.65 -36.37
N PHE A 8 45.99 7.87 -36.19
CA PHE A 8 44.76 8.09 -35.40
C PHE A 8 43.52 7.50 -36.07
N SER A 9 43.41 7.59 -37.40
CA SER A 9 42.31 6.97 -38.15
C SER A 9 42.39 5.45 -38.13
N PHE A 10 43.59 4.86 -38.24
CA PHE A 10 43.77 3.41 -38.10
C PHE A 10 43.47 2.93 -36.67
N LEU A 11 43.86 3.70 -35.65
CA LEU A 11 43.60 3.35 -34.25
C LEU A 11 42.10 3.40 -33.92
N SER A 12 41.35 4.38 -34.43
CA SER A 12 39.88 4.43 -34.28
C SER A 12 39.17 3.31 -35.04
N ILE A 13 39.63 2.94 -36.25
CA ILE A 13 39.06 1.82 -37.01
C ILE A 13 39.40 0.48 -36.35
N VAL A 14 40.59 0.34 -35.78
CA VAL A 14 40.98 -0.85 -35.00
C VAL A 14 40.24 -0.91 -33.66
N LEU A 15 39.97 0.21 -33.00
CA LEU A 15 39.14 0.25 -31.77
C LEU A 15 37.67 -0.09 -32.07
N GLN A 16 37.12 0.42 -33.19
CA GLN A 16 35.79 0.04 -33.67
C GLN A 16 35.73 -1.43 -34.14
N ALA A 17 36.80 -1.97 -34.72
CA ALA A 17 36.90 -3.38 -35.10
C ALA A 17 37.10 -4.32 -33.88
N LEU A 18 37.80 -3.86 -32.84
CA LEU A 18 37.97 -4.58 -31.56
C LEU A 18 36.69 -4.54 -30.69
N LEU A 19 35.85 -3.50 -30.83
CA LEU A 19 34.48 -3.48 -30.29
C LEU A 19 33.48 -4.28 -31.16
N SER A 20 33.90 -4.76 -32.33
CA SER A 20 33.08 -5.51 -33.29
C SER A 20 33.52 -6.97 -33.45
N SER A 21 34.08 -7.60 -32.40
CA SER A 21 34.46 -9.01 -32.47
C SER A 21 34.42 -9.75 -31.13
N SER A 22 33.21 -10.12 -30.72
CA SER A 22 32.98 -11.53 -30.42
C SER A 22 31.63 -11.93 -31.03
N ARG A 23 31.66 -12.73 -32.10
CA ARG A 23 30.50 -13.49 -32.59
C ARG A 23 30.29 -14.72 -31.69
N GLY A 24 30.26 -14.52 -30.38
CA GLY A 24 29.89 -15.55 -29.41
C GLY A 24 28.41 -15.39 -29.12
N SER A 25 27.61 -16.46 -29.27
CA SER A 25 26.25 -16.43 -28.74
C SER A 25 26.33 -16.20 -27.24
N LEU A 26 25.48 -15.31 -26.71
CA LEU A 26 25.37 -15.11 -25.28
C LEU A 26 24.92 -16.44 -24.65
N GLU A 27 25.61 -16.87 -23.60
CA GLU A 27 25.28 -18.12 -22.91
C GLU A 27 23.97 -17.95 -22.11
N PRO A 28 22.99 -18.86 -22.21
CA PRO A 28 21.72 -18.71 -21.50
C PRO A 28 21.89 -18.62 -19.99
N TYR A 29 21.21 -17.66 -19.36
CA TYR A 29 21.38 -17.40 -17.94
C TYR A 29 20.80 -18.51 -17.06
N ASP A 30 19.81 -19.27 -17.54
CA ASP A 30 19.25 -20.45 -16.87
C ASP A 30 20.26 -21.62 -16.84
N LEU A 31 20.98 -21.84 -17.94
CA LEU A 31 22.08 -22.80 -17.99
C LEU A 31 23.19 -22.42 -17.01
N LEU A 32 23.60 -21.15 -17.01
CA LEU A 32 24.61 -20.63 -16.08
C LEU A 32 24.15 -20.73 -14.63
N TYR A 33 22.88 -20.40 -14.35
CA TYR A 33 22.27 -20.52 -13.02
C TYR A 33 22.28 -21.98 -12.53
N ASN A 34 21.85 -22.93 -13.37
CA ASN A 34 21.87 -24.35 -13.04
C ASN A 34 23.30 -24.86 -12.78
N ASN A 35 24.27 -24.47 -13.61
CA ASN A 35 25.68 -24.81 -13.41
C ASN A 35 26.23 -24.24 -12.09
N ALA A 36 25.81 -23.03 -11.72
CA ALA A 36 26.19 -22.40 -10.45
C ALA A 36 25.61 -23.14 -9.24
N VAL A 37 24.33 -23.51 -9.29
CA VAL A 37 23.66 -24.29 -8.24
C VAL A 37 24.32 -25.67 -8.08
N ASP A 38 24.63 -26.34 -9.19
CA ASP A 38 25.36 -27.61 -9.19
C ASP A 38 26.78 -27.49 -8.60
N ALA A 39 27.49 -26.40 -8.90
CA ALA A 39 28.80 -26.11 -8.34
C ALA A 39 28.72 -25.84 -6.83
N PHE A 40 27.62 -25.21 -6.38
CA PHE A 40 27.37 -24.91 -4.97
C PHE A 40 27.24 -26.19 -4.14
N TYR A 41 26.45 -27.17 -4.61
CA TYR A 41 26.32 -28.47 -3.95
C TYR A 41 27.61 -29.29 -3.98
N ARG A 42 28.49 -29.06 -4.96
CA ARG A 42 29.84 -29.62 -5.02
C ARG A 42 30.87 -28.88 -4.16
N SER A 43 30.47 -27.81 -3.47
CA SER A 43 31.36 -26.93 -2.69
C SER A 43 32.47 -26.26 -3.52
N ASP A 44 32.30 -26.13 -4.83
CA ASP A 44 33.22 -25.38 -5.69
C ASP A 44 32.81 -23.91 -5.77
N TYR A 45 33.11 -23.17 -4.70
CA TYR A 45 32.68 -21.78 -4.57
C TYR A 45 33.28 -20.83 -5.61
N LYS A 46 34.41 -21.20 -6.26
CA LYS A 46 34.98 -20.38 -7.35
C LYS A 46 34.11 -20.46 -8.60
N ASP A 47 33.68 -21.66 -8.94
CA ASP A 47 32.79 -21.88 -10.07
C ASP A 47 31.38 -21.36 -9.78
N VAL A 48 30.89 -21.42 -8.53
CA VAL A 48 29.64 -20.74 -8.14
C VAL A 48 29.70 -19.26 -8.49
N VAL A 49 30.73 -18.54 -8.03
CA VAL A 49 30.87 -17.11 -8.32
C VAL A 49 30.95 -16.86 -9.82
N ARG A 50 31.76 -17.65 -10.55
CA ARG A 50 31.91 -17.50 -12.00
C ARG A 50 30.59 -17.68 -12.74
N TYR A 51 29.87 -18.75 -12.48
CA TYR A 51 28.63 -19.07 -13.18
C TYR A 51 27.49 -18.17 -12.74
N MET A 52 27.37 -17.84 -11.46
CA MET A 52 26.28 -17.01 -10.94
C MET A 52 26.40 -15.53 -11.37
N GLU A 53 27.61 -14.96 -11.34
CA GLU A 53 27.87 -13.62 -11.91
C GLU A 53 27.66 -13.62 -13.43
N GLY A 54 28.05 -14.70 -14.11
CA GLY A 54 27.77 -14.90 -15.53
C GLY A 54 26.27 -14.92 -15.82
N ALA A 55 25.48 -15.60 -14.97
CA ALA A 55 24.03 -15.68 -15.10
C ALA A 55 23.38 -14.31 -14.94
N LEU A 56 23.76 -13.54 -13.91
CA LEU A 56 23.28 -12.16 -13.70
C LEU A 56 23.64 -11.24 -14.87
N SER A 57 24.88 -11.33 -15.37
CA SER A 57 25.33 -10.54 -16.53
C SER A 57 24.56 -10.91 -17.80
N SER A 58 24.34 -12.21 -18.04
CA SER A 58 23.57 -12.69 -19.21
C SER A 58 22.11 -12.27 -19.12
N TYR A 59 21.48 -12.39 -17.95
CA TYR A 59 20.12 -11.93 -17.70
C TYR A 59 19.95 -10.43 -18.02
N ALA A 60 20.86 -9.59 -17.53
CA ALA A 60 20.86 -8.15 -17.81
C ALA A 60 21.05 -7.84 -19.30
N GLU A 61 21.99 -8.51 -19.98
CA GLU A 61 22.27 -8.30 -21.40
C GLU A 61 21.08 -8.71 -22.30
N VAL A 62 20.43 -9.85 -21.99
CA VAL A 62 19.21 -10.28 -22.69
C VAL A 62 18.10 -9.23 -22.51
N ARG A 63 17.86 -8.78 -21.26
CA ARG A 63 16.84 -7.75 -20.97
C ARG A 63 17.12 -6.47 -21.73
N GLN A 64 18.35 -5.94 -21.64
CA GLN A 64 18.72 -4.66 -22.29
C GLN A 64 18.67 -4.75 -23.81
N THR A 65 19.10 -5.88 -24.39
CA THR A 65 19.01 -6.12 -25.83
C THR A 65 17.56 -6.13 -26.30
N LYS A 66 16.66 -6.81 -25.58
CA LYS A 66 15.23 -6.81 -25.89
C LYS A 66 14.65 -5.40 -25.88
N VAL A 67 14.91 -4.62 -24.84
CA VAL A 67 14.47 -3.21 -24.76
C VAL A 67 14.95 -2.42 -25.97
N ARG A 68 16.26 -2.42 -26.24
CA ARG A 68 16.86 -1.64 -27.33
C ARG A 68 16.30 -2.04 -28.70
N CYS A 69 16.18 -3.35 -28.96
CA CYS A 69 15.63 -3.87 -30.20
C CYS A 69 14.16 -3.49 -30.38
N ARG A 70 13.35 -3.61 -29.33
CA ARG A 70 11.91 -3.35 -29.40
C ARG A 70 11.59 -1.87 -29.61
N LEU A 71 12.31 -0.97 -28.93
CA LEU A 71 12.21 0.47 -29.15
C LEU A 71 12.65 0.84 -30.58
N ARG A 72 13.83 0.37 -31.02
CA ARG A 72 14.32 0.64 -32.38
C ARG A 72 13.35 0.17 -33.46
N CYS A 73 12.80 -1.04 -33.31
CA CYS A 73 11.85 -1.59 -34.28
C CYS A 73 10.47 -0.93 -34.20
N GLN A 74 10.08 -0.37 -33.05
CA GLN A 74 8.89 0.47 -32.92
C GLN A 74 9.03 1.75 -33.75
N ASP A 75 10.18 2.42 -33.63
CA ASP A 75 10.44 3.68 -34.34
C ASP A 75 10.56 3.49 -35.86
N GLN A 76 11.09 2.35 -36.30
CA GLN A 76 11.19 2.01 -37.73
C GLN A 76 9.85 1.62 -38.35
N HIS A 77 8.91 1.13 -37.55
CA HIS A 77 7.62 0.62 -37.99
C HIS A 77 6.48 1.17 -37.10
N PRO A 78 6.21 2.48 -37.14
CA PRO A 78 5.14 3.10 -36.36
C PRO A 78 3.77 2.71 -36.91
N PHE A 79 2.76 2.67 -36.03
CA PHE A 79 1.36 2.56 -36.45
C PHE A 79 0.85 3.92 -36.92
N ASP A 80 0.23 4.00 -38.10
CA ASP A 80 -0.40 5.22 -38.61
C ASP A 80 -1.83 5.39 -38.04
N SER A 81 -2.25 6.64 -37.80
CA SER A 81 -3.56 6.96 -37.20
C SER A 81 -4.78 6.66 -38.08
N VAL A 82 -4.59 6.30 -39.36
CA VAL A 82 -5.65 6.11 -40.38
C VAL A 82 -5.55 4.73 -41.04
N THR A 83 -5.13 3.71 -40.30
CA THR A 83 -4.74 2.43 -40.90
C THR A 83 -5.96 1.55 -41.23
N MET A 84 -6.11 1.17 -42.51
CA MET A 84 -7.02 0.11 -42.96
C MET A 84 -6.46 -1.27 -42.58
N ASP A 85 -7.32 -2.23 -42.21
CA ASP A 85 -6.99 -3.57 -41.66
C ASP A 85 -5.67 -4.20 -42.15
N LEU A 86 -5.42 -4.27 -43.46
CA LEU A 86 -4.24 -4.96 -44.02
C LEU A 86 -2.90 -4.26 -43.72
N GLN A 87 -2.89 -2.93 -43.64
CA GLN A 87 -1.67 -2.17 -43.35
C GLN A 87 -1.25 -2.34 -41.89
N PHE A 88 -2.22 -2.49 -40.98
CA PHE A 88 -1.96 -2.77 -39.57
C PHE A 88 -1.20 -4.09 -39.41
N PHE A 89 -1.69 -5.17 -40.03
CA PHE A 89 -1.03 -6.47 -39.96
C PHE A 89 0.35 -6.48 -40.62
N ASP A 90 0.57 -5.72 -41.70
CA ASP A 90 1.90 -5.56 -42.31
C ASP A 90 2.90 -4.92 -41.32
N VAL A 91 2.50 -3.86 -40.61
CA VAL A 91 3.34 -3.22 -39.57
C VAL A 91 3.66 -4.20 -38.44
N VAL A 92 2.66 -4.96 -37.96
CA VAL A 92 2.86 -5.99 -36.90
C VAL A 92 3.90 -7.02 -37.34
N LEU A 93 3.77 -7.57 -38.55
CA LEU A 93 4.68 -8.59 -39.06
C LEU A 93 6.10 -8.05 -39.29
N ARG A 94 6.25 -6.85 -39.86
CA ARG A 94 7.55 -6.21 -40.05
C ARG A 94 8.24 -5.91 -38.72
N ARG A 95 7.50 -5.39 -37.75
CA ARG A 95 8.01 -5.10 -36.40
C ARG A 95 8.46 -6.38 -35.70
N SER A 96 7.67 -7.46 -35.79
CA SER A 96 8.04 -8.79 -35.27
C SER A 96 9.32 -9.34 -35.92
N ASN A 97 9.43 -9.26 -37.25
CA ASN A 97 10.63 -9.70 -37.96
C ASN A 97 11.87 -8.88 -37.56
N CYS A 98 11.75 -7.56 -37.51
CA CYS A 98 12.82 -6.65 -37.06
C CYS A 98 13.30 -7.00 -35.64
N GLN A 99 12.36 -7.27 -34.73
CA GLN A 99 12.70 -7.63 -33.35
C GLN A 99 13.46 -8.95 -33.30
N ASN A 100 13.00 -9.96 -34.04
CA ASN A 100 13.66 -11.27 -34.07
C ASN A 100 15.08 -11.18 -34.62
N GLU A 101 15.26 -10.53 -35.76
CA GLU A 101 16.59 -10.34 -36.37
C GLU A 101 17.53 -9.57 -35.43
N CYS A 102 17.04 -8.47 -34.83
CA CYS A 102 17.83 -7.65 -33.92
C CYS A 102 18.29 -8.41 -32.68
N VAL A 103 17.39 -9.18 -32.07
CA VAL A 103 17.70 -9.96 -30.87
C VAL A 103 18.65 -11.11 -31.24
N GLU A 104 18.35 -11.87 -32.30
CA GLU A 104 19.19 -13.02 -32.71
C GLU A 104 20.61 -12.61 -33.10
N GLU A 105 20.79 -11.45 -33.73
CA GLU A 105 22.12 -10.91 -34.06
C GLU A 105 22.98 -10.67 -32.81
N LYS A 106 22.35 -10.30 -31.68
CA LYS A 106 23.04 -9.87 -30.46
C LYS A 106 23.18 -10.97 -29.41
N VAL A 107 22.12 -11.75 -29.15
CA VAL A 107 22.13 -12.79 -28.10
C VAL A 107 22.27 -14.21 -28.65
N GLY A 108 22.12 -14.39 -29.96
CA GLY A 108 22.03 -15.71 -30.60
C GLY A 108 20.60 -16.23 -30.68
N THR A 109 20.44 -17.50 -31.03
CA THR A 109 19.11 -18.11 -31.28
C THR A 109 18.17 -17.94 -30.08
N GLN A 110 17.03 -17.28 -30.29
CA GLN A 110 16.10 -16.94 -29.21
C GLN A 110 15.54 -18.15 -28.47
N SER A 111 15.39 -19.30 -29.13
CA SER A 111 14.91 -20.54 -28.50
C SER A 111 15.84 -21.04 -27.39
N MET A 112 17.13 -20.72 -27.43
CA MET A 112 18.09 -21.05 -26.38
C MET A 112 17.93 -20.20 -25.13
N HIS A 113 17.28 -19.04 -25.25
CA HIS A 113 17.04 -18.08 -24.17
C HIS A 113 15.57 -18.11 -23.69
N LYS A 114 14.84 -19.18 -24.01
CA LYS A 114 13.49 -19.42 -23.50
C LYS A 114 13.58 -20.09 -22.13
N VAL A 115 13.36 -19.30 -21.10
CA VAL A 115 13.53 -19.71 -19.70
C VAL A 115 12.17 -19.98 -19.04
N SER A 116 12.15 -20.90 -18.07
CA SER A 116 10.95 -21.23 -17.30
C SER A 116 10.51 -20.07 -16.40
N GLU A 117 9.22 -20.04 -16.06
CA GLU A 117 8.69 -19.01 -15.19
C GLU A 117 9.29 -19.09 -13.78
N ASP A 118 9.61 -20.29 -13.29
CA ASP A 118 10.27 -20.49 -11.99
C ASP A 118 11.64 -19.79 -11.94
N VAL A 119 12.45 -19.93 -13.00
CA VAL A 119 13.76 -19.28 -13.05
C VAL A 119 13.61 -17.76 -13.23
N ASN A 120 12.61 -17.28 -13.98
CA ASN A 120 12.31 -15.84 -14.01
C ASN A 120 11.98 -15.31 -12.61
N GLN A 121 11.17 -16.04 -11.84
CA GLN A 121 10.81 -15.67 -10.47
C GLN A 121 12.02 -15.70 -9.52
N ASP A 122 12.94 -16.64 -9.66
CA ASP A 122 14.17 -16.69 -8.89
C ASP A 122 15.02 -15.43 -9.09
N PHE A 123 15.13 -14.95 -10.32
CA PHE A 123 15.86 -13.70 -10.62
C PHE A 123 15.11 -12.48 -10.10
N GLN A 124 13.79 -12.41 -10.23
CA GLN A 124 12.96 -11.33 -9.67
C GLN A 124 13.07 -11.27 -8.12
N ARG A 125 13.14 -12.43 -7.46
CA ARG A 125 13.37 -12.55 -6.02
C ARG A 125 14.84 -12.46 -5.63
N ARG A 126 15.74 -12.19 -6.58
CA ARG A 126 17.18 -12.03 -6.35
C ARG A 126 17.86 -13.26 -5.72
N ILE A 127 17.31 -14.46 -5.90
CA ILE A 127 17.85 -15.73 -5.36
C ILE A 127 19.33 -15.97 -5.71
N PRO A 128 19.85 -15.61 -6.91
CA PRO A 128 21.28 -15.73 -7.21
C PRO A 128 22.21 -15.07 -6.17
N TYR A 129 21.77 -13.97 -5.55
CA TYR A 129 22.56 -13.27 -4.53
C TYR A 129 22.64 -14.05 -3.21
N ASN A 130 21.65 -14.87 -2.88
CA ASN A 130 21.71 -15.75 -1.71
C ASN A 130 22.81 -16.82 -1.85
N TYR A 131 23.01 -17.35 -3.06
CA TYR A 131 24.14 -18.24 -3.34
C TYR A 131 25.47 -17.49 -3.37
N LEU A 132 25.51 -16.30 -3.98
CA LEU A 132 26.71 -15.48 -4.08
C LEU A 132 27.24 -15.05 -2.71
N GLN A 133 26.37 -14.64 -1.78
CA GLN A 133 26.84 -14.21 -0.45
C GLN A 133 27.56 -15.33 0.29
N LEU A 134 27.02 -16.57 0.24
CA LEU A 134 27.67 -17.74 0.84
C LEU A 134 28.98 -18.09 0.13
N ALA A 135 28.99 -18.06 -1.20
CA ALA A 135 30.21 -18.37 -1.97
C ALA A 135 31.32 -17.34 -1.70
N TYR A 136 30.99 -16.04 -1.68
CA TYR A 136 31.94 -14.98 -1.35
C TYR A 136 32.48 -15.08 0.07
N GLN A 137 31.62 -15.41 1.04
CA GLN A 137 32.03 -15.67 2.41
C GLN A 137 33.05 -16.81 2.49
N LYS A 138 32.81 -17.93 1.79
CA LYS A 138 33.73 -19.08 1.74
C LYS A 138 35.06 -18.74 1.06
N LEU A 139 35.06 -17.79 0.13
CA LEU A 139 36.24 -17.27 -0.55
C LEU A 139 36.91 -16.09 0.19
N LYS A 140 36.41 -15.70 1.38
CA LYS A 140 36.90 -14.56 2.18
C LYS A 140 36.83 -13.20 1.47
N GLN A 141 35.85 -13.03 0.56
CA GLN A 141 35.53 -11.74 -0.08
C GLN A 141 34.35 -11.11 0.66
N LEU A 142 34.62 -10.55 1.85
CA LEU A 142 33.58 -10.08 2.77
C LEU A 142 32.81 -8.86 2.25
N ASP A 143 33.49 -7.99 1.51
CA ASP A 143 32.91 -6.84 0.79
C ASP A 143 31.79 -7.27 -0.16
N LYS A 144 32.08 -8.25 -1.03
CA LYS A 144 31.10 -8.76 -1.99
C LYS A 144 30.03 -9.63 -1.34
N ALA A 145 30.39 -10.34 -0.27
CA ALA A 145 29.42 -11.11 0.51
C ALA A 145 28.37 -10.18 1.13
N ALA A 146 28.79 -9.06 1.74
CA ALA A 146 27.90 -8.06 2.31
C ALA A 146 27.00 -7.43 1.23
N ALA A 147 27.56 -7.04 0.08
CA ALA A 147 26.78 -6.47 -1.03
C ALA A 147 25.74 -7.47 -1.58
N ALA A 148 26.11 -8.74 -1.77
CA ALA A 148 25.17 -9.77 -2.23
C ALA A 148 24.08 -10.06 -1.19
N ALA A 149 24.43 -10.18 0.09
CA ALA A 149 23.48 -10.36 1.18
C ALA A 149 22.49 -9.19 1.25
N HIS A 150 22.98 -7.96 1.15
CA HIS A 150 22.15 -6.76 1.16
C HIS A 150 21.21 -6.71 -0.05
N THR A 151 21.73 -6.98 -1.25
CA THR A 151 20.94 -7.03 -2.49
C THR A 151 19.80 -8.05 -2.41
N TYR A 152 20.04 -9.24 -1.84
CA TYR A 152 19.01 -10.26 -1.62
C TYR A 152 17.98 -9.81 -0.58
N PHE A 153 18.44 -9.25 0.54
CA PHE A 153 17.58 -8.80 1.64
C PHE A 153 16.61 -7.69 1.21
N GLN A 154 17.05 -6.78 0.34
CA GLN A 154 16.15 -5.75 -0.22
C GLN A 154 14.93 -6.36 -0.91
N ALA A 155 15.07 -7.52 -1.58
CA ALA A 155 13.93 -8.20 -2.21
C ALA A 155 13.23 -9.23 -1.29
N ASN A 156 13.79 -9.54 -0.12
CA ASN A 156 13.28 -10.57 0.79
C ASN A 156 13.46 -10.16 2.26
N PRO A 157 12.81 -9.07 2.72
CA PRO A 157 13.03 -8.52 4.06
C PRO A 157 12.56 -9.46 5.19
N GLU A 158 11.63 -10.37 4.91
CA GLU A 158 11.11 -11.35 5.88
C GLU A 158 12.03 -12.58 6.05
N HIS A 159 13.13 -12.68 5.29
CA HIS A 159 14.03 -13.83 5.34
C HIS A 159 14.93 -13.79 6.59
N VAL A 160 14.46 -14.40 7.68
CA VAL A 160 15.08 -14.40 9.02
C VAL A 160 16.58 -14.74 9.00
N GLU A 161 17.00 -15.76 8.25
CA GLU A 161 18.43 -16.17 8.21
C GLU A 161 19.31 -15.11 7.54
N MET A 162 18.76 -14.33 6.60
CA MET A 162 19.53 -13.30 5.90
C MET A 162 19.79 -12.10 6.81
N ASP A 163 18.78 -11.71 7.60
CA ASP A 163 18.93 -10.66 8.62
C ASP A 163 20.06 -10.99 9.60
N GLN A 164 20.12 -12.24 10.08
CA GLN A 164 21.21 -12.72 10.93
C GLN A 164 22.57 -12.69 10.22
N ASN A 165 22.63 -13.07 8.93
CA ASN A 165 23.86 -13.00 8.15
C ASN A 165 24.35 -11.56 7.98
N LEU A 166 23.45 -10.60 7.76
CA LEU A 166 23.79 -9.18 7.66
C LEU A 166 24.38 -8.64 8.97
N GLU A 167 23.77 -8.97 10.11
CA GLU A 167 24.32 -8.60 11.42
C GLU A 167 25.71 -9.23 11.66
N GLN A 168 25.91 -10.47 11.22
CA GLN A 168 27.25 -11.09 11.26
C GLN A 168 28.25 -10.35 10.38
N TYR A 169 27.88 -9.98 9.14
CA TYR A 169 28.76 -9.23 8.25
C TYR A 169 29.11 -7.85 8.82
N LYS A 170 28.17 -7.17 9.49
CA LYS A 170 28.42 -5.88 10.18
C LYS A 170 29.42 -6.02 11.33
N ALA A 171 29.48 -7.19 11.97
CA ALA A 171 30.34 -7.45 13.13
C ALA A 171 31.75 -7.95 12.76
N LEU A 172 32.01 -8.28 11.48
CA LEU A 172 33.31 -8.81 11.04
C LEU A 172 34.32 -7.69 10.75
N GLU A 173 35.56 -7.87 11.23
CA GLU A 173 36.69 -7.02 10.85
C GLU A 173 36.97 -7.16 9.34
N GLY A 174 36.86 -6.06 8.59
CA GLY A 174 37.04 -6.02 7.14
C GLY A 174 35.77 -5.72 6.33
N THR A 175 34.63 -5.49 7.00
CA THR A 175 33.38 -5.02 6.36
C THR A 175 33.02 -3.63 6.87
N ASP A 176 33.00 -2.66 5.95
CA ASP A 176 32.57 -1.28 6.23
C ASP A 176 31.09 -1.08 5.84
N GLN A 177 30.47 0.00 6.33
CA GLN A 177 29.08 0.35 5.96
C GLN A 177 28.91 0.55 4.45
N ASP A 178 29.94 1.03 3.76
CA ASP A 178 29.93 1.28 2.32
C ASP A 178 29.88 -0.01 1.47
N HIS A 179 30.07 -1.20 2.08
CA HIS A 179 29.96 -2.47 1.38
C HIS A 179 28.51 -2.98 1.25
N PHE A 180 27.56 -2.41 1.99
CA PHE A 180 26.14 -2.80 1.95
C PHE A 180 25.41 -2.06 0.83
N VAL A 181 25.71 -2.44 -0.41
CA VAL A 181 25.14 -1.83 -1.61
C VAL A 181 24.13 -2.77 -2.26
N ASP A 182 22.95 -2.24 -2.60
CA ASP A 182 22.01 -2.96 -3.46
C ASP A 182 22.47 -2.85 -4.92
N ARG A 183 22.97 -3.97 -5.46
CA ARG A 183 23.47 -4.07 -6.83
C ARG A 183 22.38 -3.99 -7.89
N GLU A 184 21.12 -4.14 -7.49
CA GLU A 184 19.95 -4.04 -8.37
C GLU A 184 19.03 -2.90 -7.93
N ALA A 185 19.59 -1.90 -7.25
CA ALA A 185 18.84 -0.72 -6.85
C ALA A 185 18.26 -0.01 -8.08
N ARG A 186 16.96 0.30 -8.02
CA ARG A 186 16.27 1.02 -9.08
C ARG A 186 16.63 2.50 -8.99
N PRO A 187 17.24 3.12 -10.03
CA PRO A 187 17.75 4.50 -9.96
C PRO A 187 16.69 5.52 -9.52
N HIS A 188 15.48 5.44 -10.08
CA HIS A 188 14.40 6.35 -9.72
C HIS A 188 13.97 6.25 -8.24
N GLN A 189 13.97 5.05 -7.65
CA GLN A 189 13.65 4.87 -6.22
C GLN A 189 14.80 5.36 -5.32
N MET A 190 16.06 5.19 -5.75
CA MET A 190 17.22 5.72 -5.03
C MET A 190 17.18 7.24 -4.95
N SER A 191 17.05 7.92 -6.10
CA SER A 191 17.00 9.38 -6.17
C SER A 191 15.77 9.92 -5.43
N PHE A 192 14.60 9.26 -5.54
CA PHE A 192 13.42 9.65 -4.78
C PHE A 192 13.66 9.58 -3.27
N SER A 193 14.22 8.47 -2.78
CA SER A 193 14.50 8.29 -1.35
C SER A 193 15.54 9.27 -0.82
N ALA A 194 16.53 9.64 -1.66
CA ALA A 194 17.49 10.69 -1.34
C ALA A 194 16.84 12.07 -1.32
N GLY A 195 15.93 12.36 -2.25
CA GLY A 195 15.15 13.59 -2.32
C GLY A 195 14.29 13.81 -1.08
N VAL A 196 13.59 12.78 -0.61
CA VAL A 196 12.80 12.83 0.64
C VAL A 196 13.68 13.18 1.85
N LYS A 197 14.84 12.53 2.01
CA LYS A 197 15.76 12.84 3.11
C LYS A 197 16.25 14.29 3.09
N LEU A 198 16.54 14.83 1.92
CA LEU A 198 16.96 16.23 1.76
C LEU A 198 15.79 17.18 2.05
N TYR A 199 14.60 16.86 1.58
CA TYR A 199 13.37 17.60 1.83
C TYR A 199 13.06 17.70 3.34
N ASP A 200 13.13 16.57 4.06
CA ASP A 200 12.89 16.51 5.51
C ASP A 200 13.93 17.30 6.31
N SER A 201 15.15 17.41 5.78
CA SER A 201 16.21 18.26 6.35
C SER A 201 16.13 19.74 5.92
N ALA A 202 15.08 20.12 5.19
CA ALA A 202 14.85 21.45 4.61
C ALA A 202 15.92 21.93 3.60
N ASP A 203 16.73 21.01 3.05
CA ASP A 203 17.58 21.30 1.89
C ASP A 203 16.76 21.17 0.61
N TYR A 204 15.89 22.15 0.36
CA TYR A 204 15.01 22.15 -0.81
C TYR A 204 15.77 22.18 -2.13
N LYS A 205 16.94 22.81 -2.17
CA LYS A 205 17.77 22.85 -3.37
C LYS A 205 18.32 21.48 -3.72
N GLY A 206 18.83 20.74 -2.73
CA GLY A 206 19.25 19.35 -2.91
C GLY A 206 18.08 18.43 -3.24
N ALA A 207 16.94 18.63 -2.59
CA ALA A 207 15.73 17.85 -2.82
C ALA A 207 15.22 17.99 -4.26
N ILE A 208 15.15 19.22 -4.80
CA ILE A 208 14.75 19.48 -6.20
C ILE A 208 15.61 18.65 -7.16
N ALA A 209 16.94 18.74 -7.04
CA ALA A 209 17.84 18.00 -7.93
C ALA A 209 17.61 16.48 -7.90
N GLN A 210 17.35 15.93 -6.70
CA GLN A 210 17.09 14.50 -6.54
C GLN A 210 15.71 14.07 -7.04
N PHE A 211 14.67 14.87 -6.83
CA PHE A 211 13.33 14.56 -7.35
C PHE A 211 13.24 14.68 -8.88
N GLU A 212 13.92 15.66 -9.48
CA GLU A 212 14.02 15.76 -10.94
C GLU A 212 14.78 14.57 -11.55
N GLU A 213 15.89 14.17 -10.94
CA GLU A 213 16.64 12.97 -11.32
C GLU A 213 15.77 11.71 -11.19
N ALA A 214 14.99 11.62 -10.10
CA ALA A 214 14.05 10.52 -9.89
C ALA A 214 12.97 10.46 -10.97
N LEU A 215 12.38 11.60 -11.36
CA LEU A 215 11.40 11.66 -12.45
C LEU A 215 12.01 11.24 -13.80
N GLN A 216 13.23 11.72 -14.11
CA GLN A 216 13.92 11.37 -15.34
C GLN A 216 14.18 9.86 -15.42
N GLU A 217 14.70 9.27 -14.35
CA GLU A 217 14.95 7.82 -14.30
C GLU A 217 13.65 7.01 -14.24
N TYR A 218 12.57 7.56 -13.67
CA TYR A 218 11.25 6.91 -13.66
C TYR A 218 10.71 6.75 -15.07
N TYR A 219 10.68 7.82 -15.87
CA TYR A 219 10.16 7.77 -17.24
C TYR A 219 11.00 6.87 -18.15
N LYS A 220 12.32 6.85 -17.94
CA LYS A 220 13.21 5.90 -18.60
C LYS A 220 12.82 4.46 -18.22
N ALA A 221 12.63 4.16 -16.94
CA ALA A 221 12.22 2.84 -16.48
C ALA A 221 10.83 2.42 -17.00
N ASP A 222 9.87 3.36 -17.10
CA ASP A 222 8.53 3.13 -17.69
C ASP A 222 8.63 2.75 -19.17
N VAL A 223 9.41 3.50 -19.95
CA VAL A 223 9.65 3.17 -21.37
C VAL A 223 10.32 1.81 -21.53
N GLU A 224 11.31 1.49 -20.69
CA GLU A 224 11.94 0.16 -20.71
C GLU A 224 10.97 -0.96 -20.34
N CYS A 225 10.15 -0.76 -19.30
CA CYS A 225 9.15 -1.74 -18.87
C CYS A 225 8.12 -2.01 -19.95
N ARG A 226 7.54 -0.96 -20.55
CA ARG A 226 6.56 -1.08 -21.63
C ARG A 226 7.16 -1.75 -22.86
N ALA A 227 8.41 -1.44 -23.20
CA ALA A 227 9.12 -2.16 -24.25
C ALA A 227 9.27 -3.66 -23.92
N LEU A 228 9.38 -4.04 -22.65
CA LEU A 228 9.46 -5.43 -22.23
C LEU A 228 8.13 -6.21 -22.36
N CYS A 229 7.00 -5.52 -22.42
CA CYS A 229 5.67 -6.13 -22.58
C CYS A 229 5.39 -6.70 -23.97
N GLN A 230 6.04 -6.15 -25.00
CA GLN A 230 5.91 -6.63 -26.38
C GLN A 230 6.54 -8.03 -26.50
N GLY A 231 5.82 -9.07 -26.89
CA GLY A 231 6.40 -10.43 -26.91
C GLY A 231 5.41 -11.51 -27.30
N PRO A 232 5.83 -12.77 -27.43
CA PRO A 232 4.92 -13.83 -27.85
C PRO A 232 3.68 -13.93 -26.97
N GLN A 233 2.53 -14.25 -27.58
CA GLN A 233 1.30 -14.51 -26.85
C GLN A 233 1.52 -15.64 -25.84
N ARG A 234 1.09 -15.41 -24.60
CA ARG A 234 1.04 -16.42 -23.55
C ARG A 234 -0.34 -17.03 -23.60
N PHE A 235 -0.37 -18.32 -23.90
CA PHE A 235 -1.57 -19.12 -23.83
C PHE A 235 -1.69 -19.57 -22.37
N GLU A 236 -2.65 -19.04 -21.62
CA GLU A 236 -2.94 -19.52 -20.26
C GLU A 236 -3.30 -21.01 -20.30
N GLU A 237 -3.22 -21.72 -19.18
CA GLU A 237 -3.45 -23.18 -19.10
C GLU A 237 -4.91 -23.61 -19.34
N GLN A 238 -5.68 -22.87 -20.14
CA GLN A 238 -6.95 -23.36 -20.67
C GLN A 238 -6.69 -24.26 -21.88
N ASP A 239 -7.47 -25.34 -22.01
CA ASP A 239 -7.39 -26.29 -23.12
C ASP A 239 -7.70 -25.61 -24.48
N HIS A 240 -6.71 -24.88 -25.02
CA HIS A 240 -6.75 -24.20 -26.32
C HIS A 240 -6.92 -25.16 -27.51
N VAL A 241 -6.91 -26.47 -27.24
CA VAL A 241 -7.10 -27.53 -28.23
C VAL A 241 -8.57 -27.62 -28.69
N LEU A 242 -9.53 -27.05 -27.95
CA LEU A 242 -10.96 -27.19 -28.22
C LEU A 242 -11.61 -26.02 -28.98
N TYR A 243 -10.95 -24.86 -29.09
CA TYR A 243 -11.50 -23.67 -29.75
C TYR A 243 -10.65 -23.23 -30.94
N ARG A 244 -11.27 -23.05 -32.11
CA ARG A 244 -10.60 -22.51 -33.31
C ARG A 244 -10.72 -21.00 -33.32
N TYR A 245 -9.73 -20.33 -32.75
CA TYR A 245 -9.62 -18.88 -32.82
C TYR A 245 -9.44 -18.40 -34.27
N SER A 246 -10.13 -17.32 -34.61
CA SER A 246 -9.86 -16.52 -35.81
C SER A 246 -8.56 -15.72 -35.63
N LEU A 247 -7.96 -15.28 -36.73
CA LEU A 247 -6.76 -14.43 -36.69
C LEU A 247 -7.01 -13.12 -35.91
N TYR A 248 -8.20 -12.55 -36.04
CA TYR A 248 -8.57 -11.32 -35.34
C TYR A 248 -8.69 -11.50 -33.83
N GLU A 249 -9.28 -12.61 -33.37
CA GLU A 249 -9.32 -12.95 -31.94
C GLU A 249 -7.91 -13.11 -31.37
N LEU A 250 -7.03 -13.89 -32.03
CA LEU A 250 -5.65 -14.08 -31.57
C LEU A 250 -4.87 -12.76 -31.48
N VAL A 251 -5.01 -11.89 -32.49
CA VAL A 251 -4.32 -10.60 -32.50
C VAL A 251 -4.89 -9.68 -31.44
N SER A 252 -6.22 -9.66 -31.24
CA SER A 252 -6.87 -8.89 -30.17
C SER A 252 -6.41 -9.34 -28.79
N ASP A 253 -6.36 -10.65 -28.53
CA ASP A 253 -5.92 -11.22 -27.26
C ASP A 253 -4.44 -10.89 -27.00
N HIS A 254 -3.59 -10.98 -28.01
CA HIS A 254 -2.18 -10.59 -27.91
C HIS A 254 -2.00 -9.11 -27.56
N PHE A 255 -2.73 -8.19 -28.21
CA PHE A 255 -2.63 -6.77 -27.88
C PHE A 255 -3.26 -6.44 -26.53
N THR A 256 -4.31 -7.16 -26.12
CA THR A 256 -4.88 -7.04 -24.77
C THR A 256 -3.86 -7.46 -23.71
N GLN A 257 -3.14 -8.56 -23.93
CA GLN A 257 -2.04 -8.99 -23.06
C GLN A 257 -0.94 -7.93 -22.99
N ALA A 258 -0.51 -7.38 -24.13
CA ALA A 258 0.53 -6.36 -24.18
C ALA A 258 0.09 -5.09 -23.42
N LEU A 259 -1.13 -4.60 -23.67
CA LEU A 259 -1.69 -3.43 -22.99
C LEU A 259 -1.86 -3.65 -21.49
N HIS A 260 -2.30 -4.84 -21.07
CA HIS A 260 -2.40 -5.18 -19.66
C HIS A 260 -1.01 -5.13 -19.01
N CYS A 261 0.01 -5.73 -19.61
CA CYS A 261 1.39 -5.63 -19.10
C CYS A 261 1.88 -4.17 -19.05
N GLU A 262 1.63 -3.36 -20.09
CA GLU A 262 2.04 -1.95 -20.12
C GLU A 262 1.36 -1.12 -19.04
N HIS A 263 0.11 -1.43 -18.70
CA HIS A 263 -0.60 -0.81 -17.58
C HIS A 263 0.01 -1.20 -16.23
N GLU A 264 0.40 -2.47 -16.08
CA GLU A 264 1.05 -2.99 -14.88
C GLU A 264 2.44 -2.40 -14.61
N CYS A 265 3.12 -1.82 -15.61
CA CYS A 265 4.42 -1.16 -15.42
C CYS A 265 4.38 -0.05 -14.37
N VAL A 266 3.30 0.74 -14.31
CA VAL A 266 3.16 1.80 -13.29
C VAL A 266 3.14 1.20 -11.88
N ARG A 267 2.47 0.05 -11.72
CA ARG A 267 2.42 -0.69 -10.45
C ARG A 267 3.77 -1.33 -10.11
N ASP A 268 4.44 -1.98 -11.06
CA ASP A 268 5.76 -2.57 -10.83
C ASP A 268 6.78 -1.50 -10.41
N LEU A 269 6.85 -0.39 -11.14
CA LEU A 269 7.81 0.69 -10.85
C LEU A 269 7.56 1.36 -9.50
N SER A 270 6.29 1.51 -9.11
CA SER A 270 5.94 2.04 -7.78
C SER A 270 6.13 1.04 -6.64
N THR A 271 6.32 -0.26 -6.94
CA THR A 271 6.55 -1.30 -5.93
C THR A 271 8.03 -1.38 -5.59
N ARG A 272 8.36 -1.30 -4.29
CA ARG A 272 9.73 -1.49 -3.81
C ARG A 272 10.10 -2.97 -3.85
N PRO A 273 11.39 -3.32 -4.07
CA PRO A 273 11.83 -4.71 -3.94
C PRO A 273 11.34 -5.32 -2.62
N GLY A 274 10.84 -6.56 -2.67
CA GLY A 274 10.38 -7.30 -1.49
C GLY A 274 9.05 -6.85 -0.89
N ARG A 275 8.36 -5.87 -1.49
CA ARG A 275 7.00 -5.49 -1.13
C ARG A 275 6.00 -6.02 -2.16
N LEU A 276 4.78 -6.28 -1.70
CA LEU A 276 3.69 -6.76 -2.56
C LEU A 276 2.86 -5.60 -3.14
N SER A 277 2.83 -4.46 -2.43
CA SER A 277 2.01 -3.32 -2.78
C SER A 277 2.85 -2.16 -3.33
N PRO A 278 2.33 -1.46 -4.36
CA PRO A 278 2.94 -0.24 -4.86
C PRO A 278 2.86 0.88 -3.82
N MET A 279 3.82 1.79 -3.85
CA MET A 279 3.69 3.08 -3.18
C MET A 279 2.50 3.85 -3.80
N GLU A 280 1.55 4.28 -2.95
CA GLU A 280 0.41 5.08 -3.39
C GLU A 280 0.89 6.38 -4.04
N ASN A 281 0.28 6.73 -5.17
CA ASN A 281 0.55 7.96 -5.91
C ASN A 281 2.04 8.20 -6.18
N TYR A 282 2.85 7.15 -6.33
CA TYR A 282 4.32 7.28 -6.41
C TYR A 282 4.77 8.34 -7.43
N LEU A 283 4.24 8.30 -8.66
CA LEU A 283 4.56 9.29 -9.68
C LEU A 283 4.03 10.70 -9.31
N PRO A 284 2.72 10.89 -9.02
CA PRO A 284 2.20 12.18 -8.53
C PRO A 284 2.97 12.78 -7.35
N LEU A 285 3.42 11.95 -6.42
CA LEU A 285 4.12 12.36 -5.21
C LEU A 285 5.44 13.10 -5.50
N HIS A 286 6.10 12.82 -6.62
CA HIS A 286 7.27 13.61 -7.05
C HIS A 286 6.88 15.06 -7.31
N TYR A 287 5.76 15.29 -7.99
CA TYR A 287 5.26 16.62 -8.30
C TYR A 287 4.77 17.36 -7.06
N ASP A 288 4.19 16.64 -6.09
CA ASP A 288 3.80 17.23 -4.80
C ASP A 288 5.02 17.71 -3.99
N TYR A 289 6.07 16.87 -3.88
CA TYR A 289 7.31 17.33 -3.24
C TYR A 289 7.97 18.48 -4.01
N LEU A 290 8.00 18.41 -5.34
CA LEU A 290 8.62 19.43 -6.19
C LEU A 290 7.89 20.77 -6.11
N GLN A 291 6.55 20.80 -6.12
CA GLN A 291 5.82 22.08 -6.06
C GLN A 291 6.17 22.86 -4.79
N PHE A 292 6.24 22.17 -3.65
CA PHE A 292 6.59 22.81 -2.39
C PHE A 292 8.05 23.22 -2.37
N ALA A 293 8.97 22.34 -2.79
CA ALA A 293 10.39 22.64 -2.79
C ALA A 293 10.72 23.82 -3.71
N TYR A 294 10.11 23.90 -4.89
CA TYR A 294 10.23 25.04 -5.81
C TYR A 294 9.69 26.32 -5.20
N PHE A 295 8.53 26.26 -4.54
CA PHE A 295 7.97 27.41 -3.86
C PHE A 295 8.89 27.95 -2.75
N GLN A 296 9.49 27.08 -1.93
CA GLN A 296 10.46 27.48 -0.89
C GLN A 296 11.72 28.14 -1.48
N MET A 297 12.07 27.80 -2.72
CA MET A 297 13.18 28.41 -3.46
C MET A 297 12.77 29.65 -4.28
N ASN A 298 11.54 30.15 -4.11
CA ASN A 298 10.97 31.29 -4.83
C ASN A 298 10.90 31.08 -6.36
N MET A 299 10.75 29.83 -6.78
CA MET A 299 10.56 29.38 -8.16
C MET A 299 9.07 29.09 -8.38
N VAL A 300 8.26 30.15 -8.42
CA VAL A 300 6.80 30.05 -8.33
C VAL A 300 6.17 29.52 -9.63
N GLU A 301 6.78 29.79 -10.79
CA GLU A 301 6.30 29.27 -12.06
C GLU A 301 6.46 27.74 -12.11
N GLU A 302 7.64 27.24 -11.75
CA GLU A 302 7.94 25.80 -11.68
C GLU A 302 7.10 25.09 -10.62
N ALA A 303 6.85 25.75 -9.47
CA ALA A 303 5.95 25.23 -8.45
C ALA A 303 4.52 25.05 -8.98
N MET A 304 4.02 26.05 -9.72
CA MET A 304 2.70 26.00 -10.35
C MET A 304 2.62 24.92 -11.43
N GLU A 305 3.65 24.75 -12.25
CA GLU A 305 3.71 23.69 -13.27
C GLU A 305 3.67 22.29 -12.63
N CYS A 306 4.39 22.10 -11.52
CA CYS A 306 4.36 20.83 -10.77
C CYS A 306 2.97 20.59 -10.16
N ALA A 307 2.37 21.59 -9.53
CA ALA A 307 1.03 21.48 -8.94
C ALA A 307 -0.04 21.18 -10.02
N GLN A 308 0.05 21.79 -11.20
CA GLN A 308 -0.81 21.47 -12.33
C GLN A 308 -0.57 20.06 -12.87
N SER A 309 0.69 19.61 -12.91
CA SER A 309 1.04 18.24 -13.31
C SER A 309 0.45 17.21 -12.36
N TYR A 310 0.45 17.48 -11.05
CA TYR A 310 -0.22 16.63 -10.05
C TYR A 310 -1.72 16.51 -10.32
N LEU A 311 -2.40 17.63 -10.63
CA LEU A 311 -3.84 17.66 -10.91
C LEU A 311 -4.25 16.88 -12.17
N LEU A 312 -3.32 16.55 -13.07
CA LEU A 312 -3.59 15.63 -14.20
C LEU A 312 -3.83 14.19 -13.73
N PHE A 313 -3.33 13.81 -12.56
CA PHE A 313 -3.54 12.48 -11.96
C PHE A 313 -4.70 12.48 -10.96
N HIS A 314 -4.92 13.59 -10.27
CA HIS A 314 -5.93 13.75 -9.24
C HIS A 314 -6.82 14.96 -9.55
N GLU A 315 -7.72 14.80 -10.53
CA GLU A 315 -8.66 15.85 -10.90
C GLU A 315 -9.55 16.22 -9.69
N GLY A 316 -9.57 17.50 -9.35
CA GLY A 316 -10.41 18.03 -8.26
C GLY A 316 -9.82 17.89 -6.85
N ASP A 317 -8.52 17.60 -6.71
CA ASP A 317 -7.85 17.69 -5.40
C ASP A 317 -7.92 19.14 -4.87
N GLU A 318 -8.65 19.35 -3.77
CA GLU A 318 -8.95 20.68 -3.25
C GLU A 318 -7.67 21.44 -2.86
N PHE A 319 -6.75 20.77 -2.15
CA PHE A 319 -5.51 21.39 -1.67
C PHE A 319 -4.58 21.79 -2.81
N MET A 320 -4.39 20.91 -3.79
CA MET A 320 -3.53 21.23 -4.92
C MET A 320 -4.16 22.30 -5.82
N THR A 321 -5.50 22.31 -5.94
CA THR A 321 -6.23 23.38 -6.65
C THR A 321 -6.03 24.73 -5.97
N GLU A 322 -6.14 24.79 -4.63
CA GLU A 322 -5.87 26.00 -3.85
C GLU A 322 -4.41 26.46 -4.00
N ASN A 323 -3.44 25.55 -3.99
CA ASN A 323 -2.03 25.86 -4.23
C ASN A 323 -1.81 26.48 -5.62
N VAL A 324 -2.44 25.94 -6.66
CA VAL A 324 -2.35 26.50 -8.02
C VAL A 324 -2.92 27.92 -8.07
N GLU A 325 -4.07 28.18 -7.43
CA GLU A 325 -4.63 29.53 -7.36
C GLU A 325 -3.69 30.49 -6.61
N TYR A 326 -3.12 30.03 -5.49
CA TYR A 326 -2.17 30.80 -4.71
C TYR A 326 -0.91 31.15 -5.52
N TYR A 327 -0.31 30.18 -6.22
CA TYR A 327 0.84 30.43 -7.08
C TYR A 327 0.51 31.36 -8.23
N ARG A 328 -0.68 31.23 -8.82
CA ARG A 328 -1.15 32.13 -9.87
C ARG A 328 -1.25 33.57 -9.38
N GLU A 329 -1.80 33.81 -8.20
CA GLU A 329 -1.85 35.15 -7.60
C GLU A 329 -0.45 35.70 -7.29
N ALA A 330 0.45 34.85 -6.79
CA ALA A 330 1.83 35.23 -6.50
C ALA A 330 2.61 35.63 -7.76
N VAL A 331 2.42 34.94 -8.89
CA VAL A 331 3.01 35.29 -10.20
C VAL A 331 2.45 36.62 -10.70
N VAL A 332 1.13 36.83 -10.62
CA VAL A 332 0.46 38.06 -11.08
C VAL A 332 0.90 39.31 -10.29
N ASN A 333 1.24 39.16 -9.01
CA ASN A 333 1.65 40.26 -8.14
C ASN A 333 3.12 40.69 -8.29
N THR A 334 3.87 40.14 -9.25
CA THR A 334 5.27 40.55 -9.56
C THR A 334 5.39 41.79 -10.47
N LEU A 335 4.27 42.40 -10.88
CA LEU A 335 4.21 43.77 -11.45
C LEU A 335 3.71 44.77 -10.38
N PRO A 336 4.29 45.98 -10.29
CA PRO A 336 4.19 46.75 -9.06
C PRO A 336 2.85 47.48 -8.97
N SER A 337 1.99 47.08 -8.03
CA SER A 337 1.22 48.06 -7.26
C SER A 337 0.74 47.49 -5.93
N SER A 338 1.31 48.06 -4.88
CA SER A 338 0.65 48.54 -3.66
C SER A 338 -0.57 47.76 -3.16
N SER A 339 -0.38 47.18 -1.99
CA SER A 339 -1.36 47.19 -0.90
C SER A 339 -2.65 46.40 -1.15
N VAL A 340 -2.58 45.09 -0.92
CA VAL A 340 -3.67 44.45 -0.18
C VAL A 340 -3.04 43.61 0.94
N LEU A 341 -3.06 44.19 2.13
CA LEU A 341 -2.99 43.45 3.38
C LEU A 341 -4.31 42.66 3.48
N VAL A 342 -4.38 41.49 2.84
CA VAL A 342 -5.37 40.50 3.24
C VAL A 342 -4.73 39.70 4.35
N CYS A 343 -5.28 39.84 5.55
CA CYS A 343 -5.00 38.95 6.65
C CYS A 343 -5.10 37.51 6.14
N VAL A 344 -3.98 36.79 6.12
CA VAL A 344 -3.98 35.34 6.23
C VAL A 344 -4.63 35.06 7.59
N PHE A 345 -5.95 34.94 7.61
CA PHE A 345 -6.55 34.00 8.51
C PHE A 345 -6.00 32.65 8.04
N VAL A 346 -4.95 32.20 8.72
CA VAL A 346 -4.77 30.77 8.93
C VAL A 346 -6.09 30.35 9.55
N CYS A 347 -7.03 29.89 8.73
CA CYS A 347 -8.10 29.05 9.23
C CYS A 347 -7.37 27.78 9.64
N VAL A 348 -6.88 27.77 10.88
CA VAL A 348 -6.75 26.53 11.61
C VAL A 348 -8.17 26.00 11.59
N CYS A 349 -8.48 25.10 10.67
CA CYS A 349 -9.70 24.31 10.74
C CYS A 349 -9.69 23.68 12.12
N THR A 350 -10.41 24.28 13.06
CA THR A 350 -10.71 23.64 14.32
C THR A 350 -11.57 22.46 13.94
N VAL A 351 -10.96 21.28 13.81
CA VAL A 351 -11.67 20.03 13.58
C VAL A 351 -12.76 19.92 14.65
N GLY A 352 -14.01 20.11 14.23
CA GLY A 352 -15.15 20.27 15.13
C GLY A 352 -16.38 20.81 14.42
N GLY A 353 -16.97 20.01 13.54
CA GLY A 353 -18.30 20.24 13.01
C GLY A 353 -19.40 20.11 14.06
N PRO A 354 -20.67 20.41 13.71
CA PRO A 354 -21.77 20.44 14.66
C PRO A 354 -22.05 19.04 15.25
N LEU A 355 -22.49 19.01 16.51
CA LEU A 355 -23.02 17.79 17.12
C LEU A 355 -24.49 17.63 16.70
N VAL A 356 -24.82 16.51 16.08
CA VAL A 356 -26.17 16.25 15.50
C VAL A 356 -27.22 15.95 16.58
N TYR A 357 -26.80 15.69 17.81
CA TYR A 357 -27.67 15.30 18.92
C TYR A 357 -27.43 16.20 20.13
N ASP A 358 -28.49 16.84 20.62
CA ASP A 358 -28.42 17.78 21.76
C ASP A 358 -27.93 17.14 23.07
N SER A 359 -28.07 15.82 23.19
CA SER A 359 -27.62 15.04 24.35
C SER A 359 -26.10 14.82 24.36
N VAL A 360 -25.45 14.86 23.20
CA VAL A 360 -24.02 14.54 23.07
C VAL A 360 -23.19 15.74 23.48
N ARG A 361 -22.15 15.50 24.28
CA ARG A 361 -21.28 16.55 24.78
C ARG A 361 -19.84 16.37 24.32
N LEU A 362 -19.26 17.40 23.72
CA LEU A 362 -17.84 17.47 23.43
C LEU A 362 -17.03 17.59 24.73
N VAL A 363 -16.16 16.61 24.99
CA VAL A 363 -15.30 16.56 26.18
C VAL A 363 -13.91 17.11 25.83
N GLN A 364 -13.31 16.59 24.76
CA GLN A 364 -12.00 17.02 24.26
C GLN A 364 -12.01 16.98 22.74
N ASN A 365 -11.48 18.04 22.11
CA ASN A 365 -11.21 18.11 20.68
C ASN A 365 -9.76 17.66 20.38
N SER A 366 -9.36 17.66 19.11
CA SER A 366 -8.03 17.21 18.67
C SER A 366 -6.89 17.91 19.42
N LYS A 367 -7.01 19.24 19.61
CA LYS A 367 -6.03 20.04 20.35
C LYS A 367 -5.93 19.62 21.82
N ALA A 368 -7.05 19.41 22.50
CA ALA A 368 -7.07 18.96 23.89
C ALA A 368 -6.60 17.50 24.06
N LEU A 369 -6.66 16.71 22.98
CA LEU A 369 -6.11 15.37 22.90
C LEU A 369 -4.67 15.36 22.36
N ASN A 370 -3.98 16.49 22.18
CA ASN A 370 -2.61 16.57 21.63
C ASN A 370 -2.41 15.84 20.28
N GLY A 371 -3.35 15.97 19.34
CA GLY A 371 -3.18 15.40 17.99
C GLY A 371 -4.12 16.01 16.96
N THR A 372 -4.29 15.33 15.83
CA THR A 372 -5.14 15.75 14.71
C THR A 372 -6.28 14.76 14.49
N GLN A 373 -7.39 15.25 13.93
CA GLN A 373 -8.52 14.40 13.52
C GLN A 373 -9.01 13.40 14.59
N ARG A 374 -9.08 13.81 15.85
CA ARG A 374 -9.57 12.97 16.96
C ARG A 374 -10.45 13.73 17.94
N VAL A 375 -11.43 13.05 18.52
CA VAL A 375 -12.43 13.63 19.39
C VAL A 375 -12.81 12.69 20.53
N LEU A 376 -13.13 13.28 21.68
CA LEU A 376 -13.74 12.60 22.81
C LEU A 376 -15.10 13.20 23.12
N LEU A 377 -16.13 12.37 23.09
CA LEU A 377 -17.52 12.73 23.31
C LEU A 377 -18.09 11.93 24.49
N ASP A 378 -18.98 12.55 25.25
CA ASP A 378 -19.78 11.90 26.28
C ASP A 378 -21.25 11.88 25.86
N ASP A 379 -22.03 11.03 26.54
CA ASP A 379 -23.49 10.99 26.46
C ASP A 379 -24.02 10.61 25.05
N VAL A 380 -23.25 9.82 24.29
CA VAL A 380 -23.65 9.25 22.98
C VAL A 380 -24.78 8.24 23.15
N ILE A 381 -24.74 7.45 24.23
CA ILE A 381 -25.84 6.60 24.67
C ILE A 381 -26.08 6.84 26.16
N SER A 382 -27.32 6.62 26.59
CA SER A 382 -27.75 6.75 27.98
C SER A 382 -27.27 5.59 28.85
N VAL A 383 -27.34 5.77 30.17
CA VAL A 383 -26.96 4.74 31.15
C VAL A 383 -27.83 3.49 31.02
N ASP A 384 -29.12 3.65 30.72
CA ASP A 384 -30.04 2.53 30.49
C ASP A 384 -29.68 1.78 29.21
N GLU A 385 -29.34 2.50 28.13
CA GLU A 385 -28.88 1.89 26.87
C GLU A 385 -27.56 1.13 27.06
N CYS A 386 -26.62 1.67 27.85
CA CYS A 386 -25.40 0.95 28.22
C CYS A 386 -25.72 -0.36 28.96
N ALA A 387 -26.63 -0.35 29.92
CA ALA A 387 -26.98 -1.54 30.70
C ALA A 387 -27.63 -2.61 29.82
N GLU A 388 -28.51 -2.20 28.90
CA GLU A 388 -29.13 -3.08 27.90
C GLU A 388 -28.09 -3.72 26.96
N LEU A 389 -27.15 -2.94 26.44
CA LEU A 389 -26.09 -3.46 25.56
C LEU A 389 -25.06 -4.31 26.30
N THR A 390 -24.73 -3.98 27.55
CA THR A 390 -23.79 -4.77 28.37
C THR A 390 -24.37 -6.14 28.71
N ASN A 391 -25.70 -6.22 28.89
CA ASN A 391 -26.41 -7.47 29.21
C ASN A 391 -26.77 -8.33 27.98
N LEU A 392 -26.36 -7.92 26.76
CA LEU A 392 -26.52 -8.76 25.57
C LEU A 392 -25.67 -10.03 25.70
N THR A 393 -26.29 -11.12 26.14
CA THR A 393 -25.69 -12.46 26.23
C THR A 393 -25.54 -13.11 24.84
N VAL A 394 -25.06 -12.35 23.86
CA VAL A 394 -24.72 -12.82 22.50
C VAL A 394 -23.21 -13.02 22.35
N THR A 395 -22.41 -12.51 23.28
CA THR A 395 -20.96 -12.54 23.13
C THR A 395 -20.45 -13.99 23.15
N MET A 396 -19.97 -14.46 22.00
CA MET A 396 -19.36 -15.79 21.88
C MET A 396 -17.85 -15.66 22.10
N ALA A 397 -17.26 -16.63 22.78
CA ALA A 397 -15.83 -16.63 23.05
C ALA A 397 -15.06 -16.67 21.71
N GLY A 398 -14.23 -15.65 21.45
CA GLY A 398 -13.42 -15.54 20.23
C GLY A 398 -14.17 -15.16 18.93
N ASP A 399 -15.43 -14.74 19.01
CA ASP A 399 -16.23 -14.30 17.87
C ASP A 399 -15.78 -12.90 17.39
N GLY A 400 -14.76 -12.89 16.52
CA GLY A 400 -14.04 -11.70 16.07
C GLY A 400 -12.57 -11.99 15.71
N TYR A 401 -12.03 -13.13 16.16
CA TYR A 401 -10.67 -13.60 15.83
C TYR A 401 -10.62 -15.11 15.59
N ARG A 402 -11.47 -15.63 14.69
CA ARG A 402 -11.53 -17.06 14.34
C ARG A 402 -11.71 -18.01 15.54
N GLY A 403 -12.45 -17.59 16.57
CA GLY A 403 -12.67 -18.38 17.79
C GLY A 403 -11.53 -18.31 18.82
N LYS A 404 -10.50 -17.46 18.62
CA LYS A 404 -9.41 -17.30 19.57
C LYS A 404 -9.87 -16.52 20.80
N MET A 405 -9.92 -17.20 21.96
CA MET A 405 -10.40 -16.62 23.23
C MET A 405 -9.43 -15.61 23.87
N SER A 406 -8.18 -15.59 23.41
CA SER A 406 -7.11 -14.71 23.90
C SER A 406 -6.27 -14.22 22.72
N PRO A 407 -6.81 -13.37 21.83
CA PRO A 407 -6.18 -13.03 20.56
C PRO A 407 -4.86 -12.29 20.70
N HIS A 408 -4.74 -11.46 21.75
CA HIS A 408 -3.60 -10.56 21.98
C HIS A 408 -2.80 -10.89 23.24
N THR A 409 -3.48 -11.24 24.34
CA THR A 409 -2.84 -11.57 25.62
C THR A 409 -3.52 -12.78 26.24
N PRO A 410 -2.78 -13.75 26.83
CA PRO A 410 -3.36 -14.90 27.51
C PRO A 410 -4.04 -14.52 28.83
N ASN A 411 -3.79 -13.31 29.35
CA ASN A 411 -4.26 -12.85 30.67
C ASN A 411 -5.69 -12.29 30.66
N GLU A 412 -6.31 -12.21 29.48
CA GLU A 412 -7.65 -11.68 29.28
C GLU A 412 -8.46 -12.63 28.40
N ARG A 413 -9.75 -12.76 28.73
CA ARG A 413 -10.74 -13.47 27.92
C ARG A 413 -11.44 -12.47 27.01
N PHE A 414 -11.54 -12.85 25.73
CA PHE A 414 -12.15 -12.08 24.67
C PHE A 414 -13.50 -12.66 24.26
N GLU A 415 -14.52 -11.82 24.25
CA GLU A 415 -15.88 -12.18 23.83
C GLU A 415 -16.44 -11.08 22.93
N GLY A 416 -17.19 -11.45 21.90
CA GLY A 416 -17.70 -10.48 20.95
C GLY A 416 -18.96 -10.90 20.21
N ALA A 417 -19.60 -9.95 19.53
CA ALA A 417 -20.80 -10.16 18.73
C ALA A 417 -20.90 -9.14 17.57
N THR A 418 -21.32 -9.62 16.40
CA THR A 418 -21.64 -8.75 15.24
C THR A 418 -23.10 -8.32 15.25
N VAL A 419 -23.41 -7.22 14.54
CA VAL A 419 -24.76 -6.64 14.50
C VAL A 419 -25.76 -7.64 13.88
N LEU A 420 -25.40 -8.24 12.74
CA LEU A 420 -26.26 -9.20 12.04
C LEU A 420 -26.62 -10.39 12.94
N LYS A 421 -25.62 -11.00 13.58
CA LYS A 421 -25.83 -12.16 14.46
C LYS A 421 -26.70 -11.82 15.67
N THR A 422 -26.51 -10.63 16.24
CA THR A 422 -27.33 -10.13 17.34
C THR A 422 -28.80 -9.95 16.90
N LEU A 423 -29.04 -9.42 15.70
CA LEU A 423 -30.39 -9.28 15.14
C LEU A 423 -31.02 -10.65 14.85
N GLN A 424 -30.28 -11.59 14.26
CA GLN A 424 -30.75 -12.96 14.02
C GLN A 424 -31.15 -13.65 15.33
N TYR A 425 -30.33 -13.53 16.38
CA TYR A 425 -30.67 -14.07 17.70
C TYR A 425 -31.84 -13.35 18.36
N GLY A 426 -32.04 -12.07 18.04
CA GLY A 426 -33.25 -11.33 18.38
C GLY A 426 -34.50 -11.95 17.78
N TYR A 427 -34.45 -12.30 16.50
CA TYR A 427 -35.53 -12.97 15.77
C TYR A 427 -35.81 -14.39 16.30
N GLU A 428 -34.76 -15.14 16.63
CA GLU A 428 -34.87 -16.47 17.22
C GLU A 428 -35.36 -16.46 18.70
N GLY A 429 -35.52 -15.27 19.30
CA GLY A 429 -35.91 -15.11 20.69
C GLY A 429 -34.81 -15.49 21.70
N ARG A 430 -33.57 -15.62 21.26
CA ARG A 430 -32.41 -15.91 22.13
C ARG A 430 -31.92 -14.67 22.87
N VAL A 431 -32.13 -13.49 22.30
CA VAL A 431 -31.94 -12.21 22.97
C VAL A 431 -33.13 -11.28 22.75
N PRO A 432 -33.37 -10.31 23.65
CA PRO A 432 -34.45 -9.35 23.44
C PRO A 432 -34.21 -8.57 22.14
N LEU A 433 -35.20 -8.62 21.23
CA LEU A 433 -35.14 -7.91 19.95
C LEU A 433 -34.92 -6.40 20.12
N LYS A 434 -35.44 -5.83 21.22
CA LYS A 434 -35.21 -4.43 21.63
C LYS A 434 -33.71 -4.14 21.81
N SER A 435 -32.99 -5.02 22.51
CA SER A 435 -31.56 -4.86 22.78
C SER A 435 -30.72 -5.09 21.50
N ALA A 436 -31.15 -6.00 20.62
CA ALA A 436 -30.54 -6.19 19.31
C ALA A 436 -30.71 -4.97 18.39
N ARG A 437 -31.92 -4.39 18.35
CA ARG A 437 -32.20 -3.13 17.63
C ARG A 437 -31.40 -1.96 18.22
N LEU A 438 -31.27 -1.88 19.53
CA LEU A 438 -30.46 -0.86 20.19
C LEU A 438 -28.99 -0.93 19.76
N PHE A 439 -28.43 -2.13 19.57
CA PHE A 439 -27.05 -2.28 19.10
C PHE A 439 -26.87 -1.70 17.68
N TYR A 440 -27.81 -2.01 16.79
CA TYR A 440 -27.87 -1.41 15.45
C TYR A 440 -28.00 0.12 15.52
N ASP A 441 -28.97 0.64 16.28
CA ASP A 441 -29.24 2.08 16.38
C ASP A 441 -28.07 2.86 17.01
N ALA A 442 -27.39 2.28 18.00
CA ALA A 442 -26.21 2.89 18.64
C ALA A 442 -25.04 3.02 17.64
N SER A 443 -24.85 2.01 16.79
CA SER A 443 -23.81 2.06 15.73
C SER A 443 -24.11 3.12 14.67
N GLU A 444 -25.37 3.27 14.24
CA GLU A 444 -25.79 4.37 13.33
C GLU A 444 -25.60 5.74 13.98
N ARG A 445 -25.96 5.86 15.25
CA ARG A 445 -25.81 7.11 16.01
C ARG A 445 -24.35 7.54 16.02
N ALA A 446 -23.43 6.61 16.29
CA ALA A 446 -21.99 6.86 16.26
C ALA A 446 -21.51 7.30 14.86
N ARG A 447 -21.93 6.60 13.80
CA ARG A 447 -21.59 6.94 12.40
C ARG A 447 -21.96 8.38 12.04
N ARG A 448 -23.21 8.78 12.32
CA ARG A 448 -23.70 10.15 12.04
C ARG A 448 -22.96 11.22 12.84
N ILE A 449 -22.56 10.91 14.07
CA ILE A 449 -21.74 11.82 14.89
C ILE A 449 -20.36 12.03 14.25
N ILE A 450 -19.71 10.95 13.80
CA ILE A 450 -18.40 11.02 13.15
C ILE A 450 -18.49 11.81 11.84
N GLU A 451 -19.46 11.51 10.98
CA GLU A 451 -19.72 12.25 9.73
C GLU A 451 -19.85 13.75 9.96
N SER A 452 -20.70 14.15 10.92
CA SER A 452 -20.96 15.55 11.19
C SER A 452 -19.79 16.25 11.87
N TYR A 453 -19.15 15.60 12.84
CA TYR A 453 -18.04 16.21 13.60
C TYR A 453 -16.80 16.42 12.72
N PHE A 454 -16.51 15.49 11.80
CA PHE A 454 -15.39 15.63 10.88
C PHE A 454 -15.76 16.34 9.56
N LEU A 455 -16.99 16.85 9.44
CA LEU A 455 -17.49 17.60 8.27
C LEU A 455 -17.30 16.81 6.96
N LEU A 456 -17.62 15.52 6.98
CA LEU A 456 -17.46 14.66 5.80
C LEU A 456 -18.50 15.01 4.73
N ASN A 457 -18.03 15.24 3.50
CA ASN A 457 -18.88 15.53 2.34
C ASN A 457 -19.52 14.28 1.72
N SER A 458 -19.10 13.09 2.16
CA SER A 458 -19.56 11.79 1.69
C SER A 458 -20.14 10.96 2.83
N THR A 459 -21.00 9.99 2.46
CA THR A 459 -21.54 9.03 3.43
C THR A 459 -20.44 8.08 3.86
N LEU A 460 -20.29 7.96 5.17
CA LEU A 460 -19.37 7.04 5.80
C LEU A 460 -20.03 5.66 5.87
N HIS A 461 -19.39 4.63 5.31
CA HIS A 461 -19.87 3.25 5.30
C HIS A 461 -19.18 2.43 6.40
N PHE A 462 -19.88 1.45 7.00
CA PHE A 462 -19.23 0.52 7.93
C PHE A 462 -18.30 -0.41 7.16
N SER A 463 -17.03 -0.49 7.57
CA SER A 463 -16.11 -1.54 7.17
C SER A 463 -16.26 -2.77 8.07
N TYR A 464 -16.48 -2.55 9.38
CA TYR A 464 -16.71 -3.62 10.35
C TYR A 464 -17.33 -3.05 11.63
N THR A 465 -18.29 -3.76 12.22
CA THR A 465 -18.92 -3.38 13.50
C THR A 465 -18.86 -4.50 14.51
N HIS A 466 -18.32 -4.22 15.70
CA HIS A 466 -18.07 -5.27 16.67
C HIS A 466 -18.33 -4.81 18.12
N LEU A 467 -19.27 -5.47 18.82
CA LEU A 467 -19.36 -5.37 20.27
C LEU A 467 -18.30 -6.31 20.87
N VAL A 468 -17.39 -5.76 21.66
CA VAL A 468 -16.26 -6.49 22.23
C VAL A 468 -16.19 -6.28 23.74
N CYS A 469 -16.05 -7.38 24.48
CA CYS A 469 -15.81 -7.41 25.91
C CYS A 469 -14.50 -8.13 26.23
N ARG A 470 -13.69 -7.52 27.10
CA ARG A 470 -12.43 -8.09 27.61
C ARG A 470 -12.47 -8.22 29.12
N THR A 471 -12.28 -9.43 29.61
CA THR A 471 -12.38 -9.77 31.04
C THR A 471 -11.02 -10.18 31.59
N ALA A 472 -10.60 -9.56 32.69
CA ALA A 472 -9.38 -9.93 33.40
C ALA A 472 -9.49 -11.35 33.98
N ILE A 473 -8.51 -12.22 33.71
CA ILE A 473 -8.47 -13.57 34.28
C ILE A 473 -7.86 -13.52 35.68
N ALA A 474 -8.59 -14.03 36.67
CA ALA A 474 -8.16 -14.05 38.06
C ALA A 474 -6.85 -14.84 38.23
N GLY A 475 -5.89 -14.27 38.99
CA GLY A 475 -4.59 -14.89 39.26
C GLY A 475 -3.54 -14.75 38.14
N GLN A 476 -3.85 -14.03 37.07
CA GLN A 476 -2.94 -13.78 35.93
C GLN A 476 -2.60 -12.29 35.74
N GLN A 477 -2.80 -11.47 36.79
CA GLN A 477 -2.73 -10.00 36.70
C GLN A 477 -1.53 -9.39 37.43
N ASP A 478 -0.80 -10.18 38.21
CA ASP A 478 0.29 -9.69 39.04
C ASP A 478 1.47 -9.20 38.18
N HIS A 479 1.93 -7.97 38.44
CA HIS A 479 3.07 -7.33 37.77
C HIS A 479 2.97 -7.18 36.24
N ARG A 480 1.76 -7.12 35.67
CA ARG A 480 1.56 -6.87 34.24
C ARG A 480 2.06 -5.50 33.78
N ASN A 481 2.81 -5.48 32.68
CA ASN A 481 3.25 -4.27 31.97
C ASN A 481 2.96 -4.32 30.45
N ASP A 482 2.29 -5.37 29.97
CA ASP A 482 1.80 -5.53 28.59
C ASP A 482 0.56 -4.68 28.31
N LEU A 483 0.26 -4.52 27.02
CA LEU A 483 -0.96 -3.91 26.54
C LEU A 483 -2.03 -4.98 26.31
N SER A 484 -3.28 -4.66 26.65
CA SER A 484 -4.43 -5.48 26.27
C SER A 484 -4.55 -5.52 24.74
N HIS A 485 -4.43 -4.35 24.09
CA HIS A 485 -4.35 -4.24 22.64
C HIS A 485 -3.05 -3.52 22.27
N PRO A 486 -2.16 -4.13 21.47
CA PRO A 486 -0.92 -3.49 21.01
C PRO A 486 -1.19 -2.13 20.36
N ILE A 487 -0.17 -1.26 20.39
CA ILE A 487 -0.19 -0.01 19.64
C ILE A 487 -0.21 -0.33 18.14
N HIS A 488 -1.12 0.28 17.40
CA HIS A 488 -1.29 0.10 15.96
C HIS A 488 -2.01 1.30 15.35
N ALA A 489 -2.05 1.34 14.03
CA ALA A 489 -2.98 2.16 13.26
C ALA A 489 -3.97 1.24 12.53
N ASP A 490 -5.18 1.72 12.28
CA ASP A 490 -6.28 0.86 11.80
C ASP A 490 -6.23 0.59 10.29
N ASN A 491 -5.58 1.48 9.52
CA ASN A 491 -5.50 1.39 8.05
C ASN A 491 -4.08 1.19 7.50
N CYS A 492 -3.08 1.05 8.36
CA CYS A 492 -1.69 0.86 7.92
C CYS A 492 -0.88 -0.01 8.88
N LEU A 493 0.22 -0.54 8.37
CA LEU A 493 1.25 -1.18 9.17
C LEU A 493 2.14 -0.09 9.76
N LEU A 494 1.99 0.13 11.06
CA LEU A 494 2.81 1.09 11.80
C LEU A 494 4.24 0.54 11.94
N ASP A 495 5.22 1.29 11.47
CA ASP A 495 6.66 1.04 11.64
C ASP A 495 7.26 2.11 12.57
N PRO A 496 7.41 1.79 13.87
CA PRO A 496 7.92 2.74 14.84
C PRO A 496 9.39 3.12 14.67
N GLU A 497 10.18 2.30 13.96
CA GLU A 497 11.62 2.55 13.77
C GLU A 497 11.86 3.49 12.61
N ALA A 498 11.10 3.32 11.53
CA ALA A 498 11.10 4.24 10.39
C ALA A 498 10.25 5.50 10.61
N ASN A 499 9.41 5.51 11.66
CA ASN A 499 8.41 6.54 11.90
C ASN A 499 7.42 6.67 10.72
N GLU A 500 7.02 5.52 10.17
CA GLU A 500 6.23 5.38 8.94
C GLU A 500 4.96 4.55 9.17
N CYS A 501 3.97 4.74 8.28
CA CYS A 501 2.67 4.08 8.35
C CYS A 501 2.29 3.57 6.95
N TRP A 502 2.53 2.28 6.71
CA TRP A 502 2.43 1.68 5.38
C TRP A 502 1.02 1.17 5.10
N LYS A 503 0.29 1.80 4.18
CA LYS A 503 -1.03 1.34 3.75
C LYS A 503 -0.92 0.15 2.80
N GLU A 504 -0.68 -1.04 3.34
CA GLU A 504 -0.62 -2.28 2.57
C GLU A 504 -1.21 -3.49 3.32
N PRO A 505 -1.66 -4.55 2.62
CA PRO A 505 -2.07 -5.79 3.27
C PRO A 505 -0.95 -6.34 4.17
N PRO A 506 -1.26 -6.88 5.37
CA PRO A 506 -2.60 -7.25 5.86
C PRO A 506 -3.40 -6.10 6.50
N ALA A 507 -2.94 -4.84 6.46
CA ALA A 507 -3.70 -3.72 6.99
C ALA A 507 -4.97 -3.47 6.17
N TYR A 508 -6.00 -2.96 6.84
CA TYR A 508 -7.27 -2.59 6.20
C TYR A 508 -7.18 -1.17 5.63
N THR A 509 -6.45 -1.03 4.53
CA THR A 509 -6.04 0.27 3.93
C THR A 509 -7.19 1.20 3.57
N TYR A 510 -8.37 0.63 3.35
CA TYR A 510 -9.61 1.32 3.03
C TYR A 510 -10.34 1.91 4.24
N ARG A 511 -9.84 1.73 5.47
CA ARG A 511 -10.44 2.34 6.67
C ARG A 511 -10.03 3.81 6.77
N ASP A 512 -11.00 4.70 6.84
CA ASP A 512 -10.77 6.15 6.90
C ASP A 512 -10.96 6.68 8.32
N TYR A 513 -11.99 6.19 9.02
CA TYR A 513 -12.33 6.61 10.37
C TYR A 513 -12.66 5.43 11.27
N SER A 514 -12.44 5.62 12.57
CA SER A 514 -12.72 4.64 13.60
C SER A 514 -13.37 5.30 14.81
N ALA A 515 -14.21 4.52 15.50
CA ALA A 515 -14.82 4.95 16.75
C ALA A 515 -14.94 3.80 17.74
N LEU A 516 -14.72 4.10 19.03
CA LEU A 516 -15.01 3.18 20.12
C LEU A 516 -16.01 3.83 21.07
N LEU A 517 -17.21 3.24 21.14
CA LEU A 517 -18.27 3.62 22.08
C LEU A 517 -18.23 2.71 23.31
N TYR A 518 -17.93 3.28 24.47
CA TYR A 518 -17.77 2.54 25.73
C TYR A 518 -19.12 2.29 26.42
N LEU A 519 -19.32 1.04 26.86
CA LEU A 519 -20.55 0.62 27.50
C LEU A 519 -20.48 0.68 29.03
N ASN A 520 -19.27 0.61 29.60
CA ASN A 520 -19.09 0.58 31.05
C ASN A 520 -17.77 1.23 31.50
N GLY A 521 -17.54 1.29 32.81
CA GLY A 521 -16.37 1.94 33.42
C GLY A 521 -16.01 1.43 34.82
N ASP A 522 -16.68 0.36 35.26
CA ASP A 522 -16.55 -0.34 36.53
C ASP A 522 -15.48 -1.44 36.48
N PHE A 523 -14.29 -1.08 36.00
CA PHE A 523 -13.12 -1.95 35.90
C PHE A 523 -11.82 -1.17 36.22
N GLU A 524 -10.72 -1.90 36.42
CA GLU A 524 -9.37 -1.32 36.62
C GLU A 524 -8.46 -1.57 35.41
N GLY A 525 -7.63 -0.57 35.08
CA GLY A 525 -6.82 -0.55 33.87
C GLY A 525 -7.66 -0.27 32.61
N GLY A 526 -7.27 -0.84 31.47
CA GLY A 526 -8.04 -0.78 30.24
C GLY A 526 -8.17 0.61 29.59
N GLU A 527 -7.32 1.57 29.98
CA GLU A 527 -7.30 2.90 29.39
C GLU A 527 -6.91 2.84 27.91
N PHE A 528 -7.62 3.61 27.09
CA PHE A 528 -7.26 3.82 25.69
C PHE A 528 -6.20 4.90 25.62
N ILE A 529 -5.15 4.67 24.83
CA ILE A 529 -4.03 5.60 24.69
C ILE A 529 -3.78 5.89 23.22
N PHE A 530 -3.52 7.17 22.92
CA PHE A 530 -2.90 7.59 21.67
C PHE A 530 -1.40 7.74 21.88
N THR A 531 -0.61 7.42 20.85
CA THR A 531 0.83 7.62 20.84
C THR A 531 1.26 8.44 19.64
N GLU A 532 2.52 8.87 19.62
CA GLU A 532 3.20 9.23 18.38
C GLU A 532 3.44 7.98 17.53
N MET A 533 3.96 8.18 16.30
CA MET A 533 4.31 7.09 15.38
C MET A 533 5.43 6.18 15.91
N ASP A 534 6.21 6.64 16.91
CA ASP A 534 7.22 5.86 17.64
C ASP A 534 6.64 4.73 18.51
N ALA A 535 5.31 4.62 18.60
CA ALA A 535 4.56 3.67 19.42
C ALA A 535 4.92 3.63 20.91
N LYS A 536 5.62 4.64 21.42
CA LYS A 536 6.16 4.71 22.79
C LYS A 536 5.68 5.97 23.51
N THR A 537 5.69 7.11 22.83
CA THR A 537 5.37 8.41 23.41
C THR A 537 3.86 8.58 23.47
N VAL A 538 3.28 8.42 24.67
CA VAL A 538 1.83 8.59 24.89
C VAL A 538 1.46 10.07 24.81
N THR A 539 0.60 10.42 23.86
CA THR A 539 0.15 11.81 23.60
C THR A 539 -1.14 12.15 24.33
N ALA A 540 -2.04 11.17 24.48
CA ALA A 540 -3.28 11.29 25.24
C ALA A 540 -3.75 9.96 25.82
N GLN A 541 -4.52 10.04 26.89
CA GLN A 541 -5.14 8.88 27.54
C GLN A 541 -6.63 9.15 27.80
N VAL A 542 -7.46 8.17 27.46
CA VAL A 542 -8.91 8.21 27.62
C VAL A 542 -9.33 7.11 28.58
N LYS A 543 -9.93 7.51 29.70
CA LYS A 543 -10.58 6.58 30.63
C LYS A 543 -11.99 6.22 30.12
N PRO A 544 -12.28 4.93 29.86
CA PRO A 544 -13.62 4.50 29.45
C PRO A 544 -14.67 4.75 30.53
N LYS A 545 -15.89 5.04 30.09
CA LYS A 545 -17.11 5.06 30.91
C LYS A 545 -18.32 4.87 30.00
N CYS A 546 -19.47 4.47 30.56
CA CYS A 546 -20.71 4.37 29.80
C CYS A 546 -21.00 5.68 29.03
N GLY A 547 -21.39 5.53 27.75
CA GLY A 547 -21.82 6.62 26.88
C GLY A 547 -20.68 7.47 26.32
N ARG A 548 -19.43 7.19 26.70
CA ARG A 548 -18.25 7.88 26.16
C ARG A 548 -17.84 7.27 24.84
N MET A 549 -17.59 8.11 23.83
CA MET A 549 -17.07 7.69 22.54
C MET A 549 -15.78 8.41 22.22
N VAL A 550 -14.76 7.66 21.81
CA VAL A 550 -13.59 8.22 21.13
C VAL A 550 -13.76 7.99 19.62
N GLY A 551 -13.55 9.04 18.82
CA GLY A 551 -13.62 8.99 17.36
C GLY A 551 -12.36 9.59 16.76
N PHE A 552 -11.80 8.98 15.72
CA PHE A 552 -10.53 9.41 15.12
C PHE A 552 -10.39 8.90 13.68
N SER A 553 -9.53 9.54 12.90
CA SER A 553 -9.10 9.03 11.59
C SER A 553 -8.16 7.82 11.75
N SER A 554 -8.26 6.84 10.88
CA SER A 554 -7.66 5.49 11.06
C SER A 554 -6.17 5.39 10.73
N GLY A 555 -5.54 6.49 10.31
CA GLY A 555 -4.17 6.54 9.79
C GLY A 555 -3.06 6.68 10.82
N GLY A 556 -1.85 6.88 10.31
CA GLY A 556 -0.60 7.03 11.07
C GLY A 556 -0.54 8.27 11.96
N GLU A 557 -1.48 9.19 11.78
CA GLU A 557 -1.69 10.36 12.64
C GLU A 557 -2.36 10.02 13.98
N ASN A 558 -2.99 8.84 14.10
CA ASN A 558 -3.63 8.37 15.34
C ASN A 558 -3.23 6.93 15.74
N PRO A 559 -1.92 6.62 15.91
CA PRO A 559 -1.49 5.36 16.50
C PRO A 559 -2.06 5.24 17.92
N HIS A 560 -2.58 4.06 18.24
CA HIS A 560 -3.29 3.87 19.49
C HIS A 560 -3.29 2.43 19.98
N GLY A 561 -3.58 2.25 21.27
CA GLY A 561 -3.77 0.94 21.87
C GLY A 561 -4.50 1.01 23.21
N VAL A 562 -4.52 -0.14 23.91
CA VAL A 562 -5.31 -0.28 25.15
C VAL A 562 -4.44 -0.91 26.23
N ARG A 563 -4.36 -0.26 27.40
CA ARG A 563 -3.65 -0.79 28.57
C ARG A 563 -4.30 -2.08 29.08
N ALA A 564 -3.54 -2.92 29.77
CA ALA A 564 -4.04 -4.15 30.39
C ALA A 564 -5.28 -3.89 31.28
N VAL A 565 -6.30 -4.73 31.15
CA VAL A 565 -7.45 -4.75 32.08
C VAL A 565 -7.06 -5.62 33.27
N THR A 566 -6.84 -5.02 34.44
CA THR A 566 -6.32 -5.73 35.61
C THR A 566 -7.41 -6.29 36.52
N ARG A 567 -8.62 -5.71 36.48
CA ARG A 567 -9.78 -6.21 37.23
C ARG A 567 -11.08 -5.84 36.53
N GLY A 568 -12.04 -6.77 36.53
CA GLY A 568 -13.37 -6.55 35.93
C GLY A 568 -13.42 -6.86 34.44
N GLN A 569 -14.46 -6.33 33.78
CA GLN A 569 -14.70 -6.51 32.36
C GLN A 569 -14.86 -5.14 31.69
N ARG A 570 -14.20 -4.95 30.54
CA ARG A 570 -14.30 -3.75 29.71
C ARG A 570 -15.08 -4.08 28.44
N CYS A 571 -16.22 -3.43 28.22
CA CYS A 571 -17.05 -3.60 27.03
C CYS A 571 -17.14 -2.32 26.20
N ALA A 572 -17.03 -2.46 24.88
CA ALA A 572 -17.15 -1.36 23.92
C ALA A 572 -17.76 -1.86 22.60
N VAL A 573 -18.37 -0.94 21.86
CA VAL A 573 -18.70 -1.12 20.44
C VAL A 573 -17.60 -0.46 19.63
N ALA A 574 -16.78 -1.28 18.97
CA ALA A 574 -15.75 -0.86 18.04
C ALA A 574 -16.32 -0.77 16.62
N LEU A 575 -16.08 0.36 15.97
CA LEU A 575 -16.67 0.74 14.70
C LEU A 575 -15.54 1.19 13.79
N TRP A 576 -15.43 0.56 12.63
CA TRP A 576 -14.51 0.97 11.58
C TRP A 576 -15.29 1.39 10.36
N PHE A 577 -14.84 2.45 9.72
CA PHE A 577 -15.55 3.11 8.64
C PHE A 577 -14.67 3.32 7.41
N THR A 578 -15.31 3.36 6.24
CA THR A 578 -14.70 3.65 4.94
C THR A 578 -15.54 4.65 4.16
N LEU A 579 -14.89 5.51 3.39
CA LEU A 579 -15.49 6.42 2.41
C LEU A 579 -15.74 5.70 1.08
N ASP A 580 -15.07 4.57 0.84
CA ASP A 580 -15.24 3.78 -0.37
C ASP A 580 -16.38 2.76 -0.20
N PRO A 581 -17.50 2.89 -0.94
CA PRO A 581 -18.61 1.95 -0.86
C PRO A 581 -18.25 0.53 -1.27
N LEU A 582 -17.14 0.29 -1.98
CA LEU A 582 -16.72 -1.07 -2.37
C LEU A 582 -16.27 -1.91 -1.16
N PHE A 583 -15.81 -1.27 -0.08
CA PHE A 583 -15.32 -1.94 1.12
C PHE A 583 -16.33 -1.99 2.27
N ARG A 584 -17.61 -1.74 1.96
CA ARG A 584 -18.67 -1.80 2.96
C ARG A 584 -18.93 -3.24 3.44
N GLU A 585 -19.16 -3.37 4.74
CA GLU A 585 -19.39 -4.63 5.44
C GLU A 585 -20.64 -5.35 4.89
N LEU A 586 -20.47 -6.55 4.32
CA LEU A 586 -21.58 -7.33 3.78
C LEU A 586 -22.61 -7.71 4.85
N GLU A 587 -22.15 -8.08 6.05
CA GLU A 587 -23.04 -8.38 7.19
C GLU A 587 -23.91 -7.17 7.58
N ARG A 588 -23.39 -5.94 7.37
CA ARG A 588 -24.17 -4.73 7.64
C ARG A 588 -25.34 -4.59 6.68
N LEU A 589 -25.13 -4.87 5.40
CA LEU A 589 -26.21 -4.81 4.40
C LEU A 589 -27.33 -5.80 4.71
N GLN A 590 -26.95 -7.00 5.16
CA GLN A 590 -27.91 -8.01 5.61
C GLN A 590 -28.65 -7.56 6.87
N ALA A 591 -27.95 -6.91 7.80
CA ALA A 591 -28.58 -6.31 8.98
C ALA A 591 -29.58 -5.21 8.59
N ASP A 592 -29.27 -4.38 7.60
CA ASP A 592 -30.16 -3.34 7.09
C ASP A 592 -31.46 -3.95 6.50
N GLU A 593 -31.35 -5.04 5.73
CA GLU A 593 -32.51 -5.78 5.21
C GLU A 593 -33.39 -6.33 6.34
N VAL A 594 -32.77 -6.90 7.37
CA VAL A 594 -33.44 -7.41 8.56
C VAL A 594 -34.17 -6.27 9.30
N MET A 595 -33.53 -5.12 9.44
CA MET A 595 -34.15 -3.93 10.05
C MET A 595 -35.33 -3.39 9.23
N GLN A 596 -35.21 -3.34 7.90
CA GLN A 596 -36.31 -2.95 7.02
C GLN A 596 -37.51 -3.90 7.14
N ALA A 597 -37.26 -5.21 7.25
CA ALA A 597 -38.31 -6.19 7.48
C ALA A 597 -39.02 -6.00 8.84
N LEU A 598 -38.27 -5.70 9.91
CA LEU A 598 -38.83 -5.37 11.23
C LEU A 598 -39.73 -4.14 11.18
N ASP A 599 -39.29 -3.08 10.51
CA ASP A 599 -40.05 -1.84 10.42
C ASP A 599 -41.32 -2.02 9.57
N ASN A 600 -41.25 -2.81 8.50
CA ASN A 600 -42.42 -3.17 7.69
C ASN A 600 -43.44 -4.02 8.45
N GLN A 601 -42.99 -4.99 9.25
CA GLN A 601 -43.87 -5.80 10.11
C GLN A 601 -44.52 -4.96 11.22
N SER A 602 -43.79 -4.02 11.81
CA SER A 602 -44.35 -3.09 12.79
C SER A 602 -45.44 -2.20 12.17
N SER A 603 -45.25 -1.77 10.92
CA SER A 603 -46.21 -0.97 10.15
C SER A 603 -47.46 -1.79 9.76
N GLN A 604 -47.30 -3.08 9.43
CA GLN A 604 -48.42 -4.00 9.17
C GLN A 604 -49.22 -4.33 10.44
N SER A 605 -48.57 -4.53 11.59
CA SER A 605 -49.25 -4.79 12.87
C SER A 605 -50.10 -3.61 13.36
N GLN A 606 -49.75 -2.39 12.94
CA GLN A 606 -50.49 -1.16 13.22
C GLN A 606 -51.70 -0.97 12.29
N TRP A 607 -51.67 -1.54 11.07
CA TRP A 607 -52.82 -1.62 10.17
C TRP A 607 -53.79 -2.76 10.55
N ASP A 608 -53.27 -3.89 11.04
CA ASP A 608 -54.07 -5.07 11.41
C ASP A 608 -54.85 -4.90 12.73
N THR A 609 -54.49 -3.92 13.56
CA THR A 609 -55.31 -3.49 14.72
C THR A 609 -56.50 -2.59 14.35
N SER A 610 -56.66 -2.24 13.07
CA SER A 610 -57.75 -1.38 12.57
C SER A 610 -58.81 -2.07 11.71
N LEU A 611 -58.68 -3.38 11.45
CA LEU A 611 -59.66 -4.15 10.66
C LEU A 611 -60.15 -5.39 11.43
N ASN A 612 -61.20 -5.19 12.22
CA ASN A 612 -62.08 -6.28 12.69
C ASN A 612 -62.74 -6.95 11.46
N ILE A 613 -62.27 -8.12 11.02
CA ILE A 613 -63.00 -8.97 10.07
C ILE A 613 -63.00 -10.43 10.54
N ASN A 614 -64.19 -11.01 10.46
CA ASN A 614 -64.72 -12.25 11.06
C ASN A 614 -64.13 -13.53 10.43
N PRO A 615 -63.71 -14.55 11.21
CA PRO A 615 -63.03 -15.76 10.68
C PRO A 615 -63.99 -16.80 10.09
N LYS A 616 -64.91 -16.39 9.21
CA LYS A 616 -65.87 -17.30 8.55
C LYS A 616 -65.84 -17.30 7.01
N ASP A 617 -64.97 -16.54 6.38
CA ASP A 617 -64.90 -16.43 4.93
C ASP A 617 -63.58 -16.96 4.35
N GLU A 618 -63.22 -18.20 4.67
CA GLU A 618 -62.35 -19.01 3.79
C GLU A 618 -62.92 -20.43 3.64
N LEU A 619 -63.59 -20.65 2.51
CA LEU A 619 -63.77 -21.92 1.81
C LEU A 619 -63.20 -21.77 0.42
#